data_AF-A0A960G1F6-F1
#
_entry.id   AF-A0A960G1F6-F1
#
_cell.length_a   1.000
_cell.length_b   1.000
_cell.length_c   1.000
_cell.angle_alpha   90.00
_cell.angle_beta   90.00
_cell.angle_gamma   90.00
#
_symmetry.space_group_name_H-M   'P 1'
#
loop_
_entity.id
_entity.type
_entity.pdbx_description
1 polymer ?
#
loop_
_entity_poly.entity_id
_entity_poly.type
_entity_poly.pdbx_seq_one_letter_code
_entity_poly.pdbx_strand_id
1 'polypeptide(L)'
;MSFRDLPQDWPDIPLTDPTHTADVLDIFVSMKTRMNGGLLVLVCDPLRRPLQPVLVEDFGSRPPEDGDQALKNLATSIAEAVPGATVLCAIARRGGLSITADDRAWRTAITRGFADHAPLIGVHVVTPDGSRPVHPLGAAA
;
A
#
# COMPACT_ATOMS: atom_id res chain seq x y z
N MET A 1 -1.56 14.34 7.75
CA MET A 1 -0.44 14.79 8.60
C MET A 1 0.73 15.07 7.68
N SER A 2 1.84 15.63 8.16
CA SER A 2 3.01 15.95 7.34
C SER A 2 4.12 14.98 7.70
N PHE A 3 4.89 14.51 6.72
CA PHE A 3 6.15 13.73 6.84
C PHE A 3 7.21 14.31 7.81
N ARG A 4 6.94 15.45 8.47
CA ARG A 4 7.79 16.12 9.46
C ARG A 4 7.80 15.45 10.83
N ASP A 5 6.85 14.57 11.13
CA ASP A 5 6.70 13.99 12.48
C ASP A 5 7.39 12.61 12.62
N LEU A 6 8.09 12.14 11.58
CA LEU A 6 8.80 10.86 11.64
C LEU A 6 10.13 10.97 12.39
N PRO A 7 10.44 9.99 13.27
CA PRO A 7 11.74 9.93 13.92
C PRO A 7 12.85 9.62 12.90
N GLN A 8 14.10 9.94 13.22
CA GLN A 8 15.22 9.77 12.26
C GLN A 8 15.46 8.30 11.88
N ASP A 9 15.15 7.37 12.78
CA ASP A 9 15.27 5.92 12.62
C ASP A 9 13.98 5.28 12.11
N TRP A 10 13.04 6.06 11.55
CA TRP A 10 11.78 5.53 11.01
C TRP A 10 11.94 4.33 10.05
N PRO A 11 13.00 4.19 9.22
CA PRO A 11 13.15 3.02 8.36
C PRO A 11 13.38 1.72 9.14
N ASP A 12 13.88 1.80 10.37
CA ASP A 12 14.15 0.66 11.24
C ASP A 12 12.93 0.26 12.10
N ILE A 13 11.86 1.06 12.07
CA ILE A 13 10.64 0.84 12.83
C ILE A 13 9.68 -0.08 12.04
N PRO A 14 9.22 -1.19 12.63
CA PRO A 14 8.20 -2.04 12.02
C PRO A 14 6.87 -1.31 11.75
N LEU A 15 6.26 -1.59 10.61
CA LEU A 15 4.92 -1.12 10.25
C LEU A 15 3.82 -1.94 10.95
N THR A 16 3.76 -1.80 12.28
CA THR A 16 2.73 -2.42 13.14
C THR A 16 1.76 -1.42 13.72
N ASP A 17 2.19 -0.16 13.87
CA ASP A 17 1.35 0.94 14.35
C ASP A 17 0.66 1.65 13.18
N PRO A 18 -0.67 1.85 13.20
CA PRO A 18 -1.40 2.50 12.11
C PRO A 18 -1.00 3.95 11.85
N THR A 19 -0.65 4.73 12.88
CA THR A 19 -0.25 6.13 12.73
C THR A 19 1.13 6.21 12.08
N HIS A 20 2.10 5.45 12.59
CA HIS A 20 3.41 5.34 11.97
C HIS A 20 3.32 4.87 10.51
N THR A 21 2.46 3.89 10.24
CA THR A 21 2.22 3.41 8.87
C THR A 21 1.68 4.53 7.97
N ALA A 22 0.74 5.33 8.46
CA ALA A 22 0.21 6.47 7.72
C ALA A 22 1.29 7.52 7.41
N ASP A 23 2.15 7.83 8.38
CA ASP A 23 3.23 8.80 8.22
C ASP A 23 4.29 8.31 7.23
N VAL A 24 4.64 7.01 7.26
CA VAL A 24 5.57 6.41 6.28
C VAL A 24 4.99 6.46 4.86
N LEU A 25 3.70 6.19 4.70
CA LEU A 25 3.03 6.33 3.39
C LEU A 25 3.06 7.76 2.86
N ASP A 26 3.03 8.77 3.75
CA ASP A 26 3.13 10.18 3.37
C ASP A 26 4.49 10.56 2.77
N ILE A 27 5.57 9.79 3.05
CA ILE A 27 6.88 9.97 2.42
C ILE A 27 6.84 9.55 0.95
N PHE A 28 6.25 8.39 0.67
CA PHE A 28 6.34 7.75 -0.65
C PHE A 28 5.24 8.17 -1.62
N VAL A 29 4.08 8.60 -1.10
CA VAL A 29 2.94 8.99 -1.92
C VAL A 29 2.82 10.51 -1.99
N SER A 30 3.37 11.07 -3.07
CA SER A 30 3.38 12.50 -3.35
C SER A 30 1.97 13.09 -3.52
N MET A 31 1.83 14.40 -3.36
CA MET A 31 0.56 15.09 -3.67
C MET A 31 0.15 14.89 -5.13
N LYS A 32 1.11 14.86 -6.07
CA LYS A 32 0.81 14.58 -7.49
C LYS A 32 0.16 13.21 -7.66
N THR A 33 0.73 12.18 -7.03
CA THR A 33 0.20 10.81 -7.06
C THR A 33 -1.18 10.72 -6.41
N ARG A 34 -1.40 11.45 -5.31
CA ARG A 34 -2.74 11.55 -4.68
C ARG A 34 -3.77 12.19 -5.60
N MET A 35 -3.35 13.14 -6.43
CA MET A 35 -4.26 13.84 -7.35
C MET A 35 -4.54 13.03 -8.63
N ASN A 36 -3.53 12.33 -9.14
CA ASN A 36 -3.60 11.63 -10.43
C ASN A 36 -4.03 10.16 -10.30
N GLY A 37 -3.80 9.55 -9.14
CA GLY A 37 -3.98 8.13 -8.93
C GLY A 37 -2.67 7.35 -9.03
N GLY A 38 -2.59 6.25 -8.29
CA GLY A 38 -1.45 5.35 -8.33
C GLY A 38 -1.55 4.21 -7.33
N LEU A 39 -0.66 3.23 -7.45
CA LEU A 39 -0.51 2.12 -6.52
C LEU A 39 0.93 2.08 -6.04
N LEU A 40 1.12 2.25 -4.73
CA LEU A 40 2.37 1.96 -4.06
C LEU A 40 2.33 0.52 -3.53
N VAL A 41 3.39 -0.24 -3.82
CA VAL A 41 3.75 -1.48 -3.14
C VAL A 41 5.05 -1.20 -2.39
N LEU A 42 4.97 -1.11 -1.06
CA LEU A 42 6.12 -0.96 -0.19
C LEU A 42 6.61 -2.34 0.24
N VAL A 43 7.75 -2.76 -0.31
CA VAL A 43 8.44 -3.98 0.07
C VAL A 43 9.07 -3.76 1.43
N CYS A 44 8.83 -4.68 2.35
CA CYS A 44 9.34 -4.68 3.70
C CYS A 44 10.09 -5.98 3.99
N ASP A 45 10.98 -5.93 4.98
CA ASP A 45 11.67 -7.12 5.47
C ASP A 45 10.71 -8.08 6.21
N PRO A 46 11.17 -9.27 6.66
CA PRO A 46 10.34 -10.20 7.44
C PRO A 46 9.83 -9.63 8.78
N LEU A 47 10.46 -8.58 9.31
CA LEU A 47 10.08 -7.87 10.52
C LEU A 47 9.18 -6.66 10.24
N ARG A 48 8.69 -6.51 9.00
CA ARG A 48 7.81 -5.42 8.52
C ARG A 48 8.47 -4.05 8.52
N ARG A 49 9.78 -3.97 8.36
CA ARG A 49 10.51 -2.69 8.22
C ARG A 49 10.60 -2.30 6.74
N PRO A 50 10.34 -1.02 6.38
CA PRO A 50 10.42 -0.55 5.00
C PRO A 50 11.78 -0.82 4.35
N LEU A 51 11.78 -1.40 3.14
CA LEU A 51 13.01 -1.60 2.34
C LEU A 51 12.98 -0.80 1.05
N GLN A 52 11.94 -1.00 0.22
CA GLN A 52 11.91 -0.43 -1.12
C GLN A 52 10.48 -0.08 -1.55
N PRO A 53 10.22 1.16 -2.00
CA PRO A 53 8.95 1.51 -2.62
C PRO A 53 8.95 1.11 -4.11
N VAL A 54 7.85 0.51 -4.56
CA VAL A 54 7.50 0.34 -5.97
C VAL A 54 6.23 1.15 -6.21
N LEU A 55 6.37 2.32 -6.82
CA LEU A 55 5.25 3.20 -7.15
C LEU A 55 4.91 3.08 -8.62
N VAL A 56 3.64 2.84 -8.91
CA VAL A 56 3.11 2.86 -10.26
C VAL A 56 2.03 3.95 -10.33
N GLU A 57 2.26 4.95 -11.18
CA GLU A 57 1.40 6.13 -11.32
C GLU A 57 0.43 5.99 -12.51
N ASP A 58 -0.51 6.92 -12.60
CA ASP A 58 -1.45 7.07 -13.73
C ASP A 58 -2.37 5.86 -13.94
N PHE A 59 -2.81 5.24 -12.84
CA PHE A 59 -3.83 4.19 -12.84
C PHE A 59 -5.26 4.74 -12.75
N GLY A 60 -6.20 4.02 -13.37
CA GLY A 60 -7.62 4.27 -13.22
C GLY A 60 -8.15 4.02 -11.81
N SER A 61 -9.37 4.48 -11.51
CA SER A 61 -9.96 4.32 -10.18
C SER A 61 -10.21 2.87 -9.79
N ARG A 62 -10.34 1.97 -10.76
CA ARG A 62 -10.55 0.52 -10.57
C ARG A 62 -9.32 -0.28 -10.99
N PRO A 63 -9.10 -1.47 -10.38
CA PRO A 63 -8.11 -2.40 -10.90
C PRO A 63 -8.49 -2.80 -12.33
N PRO A 64 -7.51 -2.93 -13.24
CA PRO A 64 -7.75 -3.49 -14.57
C PRO A 64 -8.20 -4.96 -14.44
N GLU A 65 -8.87 -5.49 -15.46
CA GLU A 65 -9.44 -6.85 -15.42
C GLU A 65 -8.38 -7.94 -15.18
N ASP A 66 -7.17 -7.72 -15.69
CA ASP A 66 -5.98 -8.58 -15.54
C ASP A 66 -5.04 -8.10 -14.42
N GLY A 67 -5.48 -7.17 -13.57
CA GLY A 67 -4.63 -6.56 -12.55
C GLY A 67 -4.07 -7.54 -11.52
N ASP A 68 -4.77 -8.64 -11.26
CA ASP A 68 -4.28 -9.68 -10.35
C ASP A 68 -3.06 -10.41 -10.92
N GLN A 69 -2.98 -10.62 -12.23
CA GLN A 69 -1.83 -11.27 -12.88
C GLN A 69 -0.59 -10.37 -12.83
N ALA A 70 -0.75 -9.07 -13.08
CA ALA A 70 0.35 -8.10 -12.93
C ALA A 70 0.88 -8.08 -11.50
N LEU A 71 -0.02 -8.11 -10.51
CA LEU A 71 0.34 -8.18 -9.10
C LEU A 71 1.03 -9.49 -8.73
N LYS A 72 0.58 -10.64 -9.24
CA LYS A 72 1.26 -11.94 -9.04
C LYS A 72 2.68 -11.94 -9.59
N ASN A 73 2.88 -11.38 -10.78
CA ASN A 73 4.20 -11.29 -11.38
C ASN A 73 5.13 -10.43 -10.51
N LEU A 74 4.65 -9.28 -10.05
CA LEU A 74 5.39 -8.42 -9.12
C LEU A 74 5.69 -9.15 -7.79
N ALA A 75 4.71 -9.83 -7.22
CA ALA A 75 4.86 -10.57 -5.98
C ALA A 75 5.89 -11.71 -6.10
N THR A 76 5.90 -12.40 -7.24
CA THR A 76 6.90 -13.44 -7.55
C THR A 76 8.31 -12.84 -7.59
N SER A 77 8.51 -11.73 -8.31
CA SER A 77 9.82 -11.06 -8.36
C SER A 77 10.28 -10.55 -6.99
N ILE A 78 9.36 -10.06 -6.16
CA ILE A 78 9.67 -9.66 -4.78
C ILE A 78 10.13 -10.85 -3.94
N ALA A 79 9.40 -11.96 -4.00
CA ALA A 79 9.71 -13.16 -3.22
C ALA A 79 11.06 -13.78 -3.61
N GLU A 80 11.43 -13.72 -4.89
CA GLU A 80 12.74 -14.18 -5.38
C GLU A 80 13.88 -13.25 -4.97
N ALA A 81 13.65 -11.93 -5.03
CA ALA A 81 14.67 -10.93 -4.71
C ALA A 81 14.92 -10.78 -3.19
N VAL A 82 13.86 -10.90 -2.38
CA VAL A 82 13.90 -10.70 -0.93
C VAL A 82 13.15 -11.84 -0.23
N PRO A 83 13.86 -12.94 0.10
CA PRO A 83 13.25 -14.08 0.78
C PRO A 83 12.59 -13.67 2.11
N GLY A 84 11.30 -14.03 2.26
CA GLY A 84 10.52 -13.70 3.45
C GLY A 84 10.01 -12.26 3.50
N ALA A 85 10.11 -11.50 2.41
CA ALA A 85 9.55 -10.15 2.34
C ALA A 85 8.07 -10.12 2.72
N THR A 86 7.69 -9.00 3.35
CA THR A 86 6.30 -8.63 3.58
C THR A 86 5.96 -7.39 2.76
N VAL A 87 4.68 -7.13 2.52
CA VAL A 87 4.26 -6.02 1.66
C VAL A 87 3.17 -5.17 2.29
N LEU A 88 3.30 -3.85 2.18
CA LEU A 88 2.23 -2.89 2.46
C LEU A 88 1.82 -2.23 1.14
N CYS A 89 0.51 -2.18 0.86
CA CYS A 89 0.02 -1.53 -0.36
C CYS A 89 -0.76 -0.25 -0.04
N ALA A 90 -0.63 0.76 -0.90
CA ALA A 90 -1.40 1.99 -0.81
C ALA A 90 -1.99 2.41 -2.17
N ILE A 91 -3.31 2.58 -2.19
CA ILE A 91 -4.08 3.08 -3.32
C ILE A 91 -4.11 4.60 -3.21
N ALA A 92 -3.31 5.27 -4.02
CA ALA A 92 -3.35 6.71 -4.13
C ALA A 92 -4.53 7.13 -5.02
N ARG A 93 -5.38 8.03 -4.54
CA ARG A 93 -6.46 8.61 -5.36
C ARG A 93 -6.95 9.94 -4.82
N ARG A 94 -7.61 10.70 -5.70
CA ARG A 94 -8.23 11.98 -5.34
C ARG A 94 -9.43 11.76 -4.42
N GLY A 95 -9.82 12.82 -3.70
CA GLY A 95 -10.98 12.87 -2.83
C GLY A 95 -10.63 12.64 -1.36
N GLY A 96 -11.63 12.26 -0.55
CA GLY A 96 -11.46 12.08 0.89
C GLY A 96 -11.25 10.63 1.34
N LEU A 97 -11.17 10.46 2.67
CA LEU A 97 -10.87 9.19 3.37
C LEU A 97 -12.07 8.23 3.49
N SER A 98 -13.19 8.52 2.85
CA SER A 98 -14.32 7.58 2.77
C SER A 98 -13.94 6.39 1.89
N ILE A 99 -14.07 5.17 2.40
CA ILE A 99 -13.74 3.95 1.66
C ILE A 99 -14.84 3.63 0.63
N THR A 100 -14.46 3.65 -0.64
CA THR A 100 -15.33 3.43 -1.79
C THR A 100 -15.43 1.95 -2.19
N ALA A 101 -16.33 1.63 -3.12
CA ALA A 101 -16.38 0.29 -3.71
C ALA A 101 -15.13 -0.03 -4.54
N ASP A 102 -14.56 0.97 -5.20
CA ASP A 102 -13.34 0.84 -6.00
C ASP A 102 -12.12 0.53 -5.12
N ASP A 103 -12.01 1.17 -3.94
CA ASP A 103 -10.96 0.84 -2.95
C ASP A 103 -11.04 -0.63 -2.50
N ARG A 104 -12.27 -1.14 -2.31
CA ARG A 104 -12.52 -2.54 -1.94
C ARG A 104 -12.19 -3.50 -3.08
N ALA A 105 -12.47 -3.11 -4.33
CA ALA A 105 -12.09 -3.88 -5.51
C ALA A 105 -10.57 -3.99 -5.62
N TRP A 106 -9.85 -2.87 -5.50
CA TRP A 106 -8.38 -2.84 -5.45
C TRP A 106 -7.82 -3.71 -4.33
N ARG A 107 -8.33 -3.58 -3.10
CA ARG A 107 -7.91 -4.44 -1.98
C ARG A 107 -8.06 -5.92 -2.31
N THR A 108 -9.16 -6.30 -2.96
CA THR A 108 -9.42 -7.69 -3.34
C THR A 108 -8.42 -8.17 -4.40
N ALA A 109 -8.14 -7.35 -5.41
CA ALA A 109 -7.12 -7.64 -6.42
C ALA A 109 -5.72 -7.77 -5.80
N ILE A 110 -5.33 -6.84 -4.92
CA ILE A 110 -4.06 -6.87 -4.18
C ILE A 110 -3.95 -8.13 -3.33
N THR A 111 -5.00 -8.45 -2.57
CA THR A 111 -5.01 -9.65 -1.70
C THR A 111 -4.82 -10.92 -2.53
N ARG A 112 -5.49 -11.04 -3.68
CA ARG A 112 -5.33 -12.18 -4.60
C ARG A 112 -3.97 -12.20 -5.29
N GLY A 113 -3.44 -11.02 -5.63
CA GLY A 113 -2.17 -10.88 -6.33
C GLY A 113 -0.97 -11.30 -5.48
N PHE A 114 -0.99 -10.97 -4.18
CA PHE A 114 0.07 -11.32 -3.24
C PHE A 114 -0.18 -12.62 -2.47
N ALA A 115 -1.33 -13.28 -2.70
CA ALA A 115 -1.61 -14.58 -2.10
C ALA A 115 -0.48 -15.56 -2.40
N ASP A 116 -0.07 -16.34 -1.41
CA ASP A 116 0.99 -17.36 -1.48
C ASP A 116 2.42 -16.87 -1.81
N HIS A 117 2.63 -15.58 -2.08
CA HIS A 117 3.93 -15.01 -2.45
C HIS A 117 4.58 -14.19 -1.34
N ALA A 118 3.83 -13.27 -0.72
CA ALA A 118 4.34 -12.41 0.35
C ALA A 118 3.20 -12.05 1.31
N PRO A 119 3.41 -12.12 2.65
CA PRO A 119 2.41 -11.67 3.60
C PRO A 119 2.08 -10.19 3.43
N LEU A 120 0.79 -9.90 3.22
CA LEU A 120 0.26 -8.54 3.13
C LEU A 120 0.06 -7.96 4.54
N ILE A 121 0.83 -6.93 4.88
CA ILE A 121 0.70 -6.15 6.12
C ILE A 121 -0.65 -5.44 6.15
N GLY A 122 -1.05 -4.84 5.02
CA GLY A 122 -2.29 -4.12 4.89
C GLY A 122 -2.47 -3.46 3.53
N VAL A 123 -3.66 -2.91 3.30
CA VAL A 123 -3.97 -2.05 2.16
C VAL A 123 -4.52 -0.74 2.69
N HIS A 124 -3.96 0.38 2.26
CA HIS A 124 -4.42 1.72 2.63
C HIS A 124 -4.97 2.44 1.40
N VAL A 125 -5.92 3.35 1.62
CA VAL A 125 -6.18 4.44 0.68
C VAL A 125 -5.39 5.66 1.13
N VAL A 126 -4.77 6.35 0.19
CA VAL A 126 -4.00 7.57 0.43
C VAL A 126 -4.54 8.68 -0.46
N THR A 127 -5.02 9.75 0.15
CA THR A 127 -5.68 10.87 -0.51
C THR A 127 -5.08 12.19 -0.05
N PRO A 128 -5.45 13.33 -0.66
CA PRO A 128 -5.01 14.64 -0.18
C PRO A 128 -5.33 14.90 1.31
N ASP A 129 -6.37 14.26 1.84
CA ASP A 129 -6.83 14.43 3.24
C ASP A 129 -6.07 13.54 4.24
N GLY A 130 -5.26 12.58 3.76
CA GLY A 130 -4.47 11.68 4.61
C GLY A 130 -4.46 10.24 4.11
N SER A 131 -4.33 9.29 5.02
CA SER A 131 -4.44 7.86 4.70
C SER A 131 -5.37 7.12 5.65
N ARG A 132 -5.92 5.99 5.19
CA ARG A 132 -6.81 5.14 5.98
C ARG A 132 -6.70 3.67 5.55
N PRO A 133 -6.67 2.71 6.48
CA PRO A 133 -6.72 1.30 6.14
C PRO A 133 -8.04 0.91 5.44
N VAL A 134 -7.93 0.02 4.46
CA VAL A 134 -9.05 -0.65 3.79
C VAL A 134 -9.21 -2.02 4.42
N HIS A 135 -10.17 -2.15 5.33
CA HIS A 135 -10.45 -3.42 6.01
C HIS A 135 -11.22 -4.40 5.11
N PRO A 136 -11.12 -5.71 5.36
CA PRO A 136 -12.00 -6.69 4.74
C PRO A 136 -13.47 -6.40 5.03
N LEU A 137 -14.34 -6.74 4.08
CA LEU A 137 -15.77 -6.73 4.33
C LEU A 137 -16.08 -7.64 5.52
N GLY A 138 -16.72 -7.10 6.55
CA GLY A 138 -17.10 -7.82 7.77
C GLY A 138 -16.07 -7.77 8.91
N ALA A 139 -14.88 -7.19 8.71
CA ALA A 139 -14.02 -6.84 9.83
C ALA A 139 -14.52 -5.55 10.48
N ALA A 140 -14.79 -5.57 11.79
CA ALA A 140 -15.08 -4.37 12.55
C ALA A 140 -13.89 -3.39 12.46
N ALA A 141 -14.20 -2.13 12.19
CA ALA A 141 -13.23 -1.04 12.11
C ALA A 141 -12.76 -0.59 13.49
#